data_AF-A0A2I2YBH5-F1
#
_entry.id   AF-A0A2I2YBH5-F1
#
_cell.length_a   1.000
_cell.length_b   1.000
_cell.length_c   1.000
_cell.angle_alpha   90.00
_cell.angle_beta   90.00
_cell.angle_gamma   90.00
#
_symmetry.space_group_name_H-M   'P 1'
#
loop_
_entity.id
_entity.type
_entity.pdbx_description
1 polymer ?
#
loop_
_entity_poly.entity_id
_entity_poly.type
_entity_poly.pdbx_seq_one_letter_code
_entity_poly.pdbx_strand_id
1 'polypeptide(L)'
;MLSHPLKQHVIDGEKTIIRNPTDQQKKDHEKDEFEVYEVYTVDVLVSSGEGKAKDYGLKMKTSRAFFTFEDEKKARIGVVECAKHELLQPFNVLHEKESEFFAQFKFTVLLMPNGPMRITSSPLKPDLYKSEMEVQDAELKALLEFCKSKSPEKKKKKKASKTAENATSGEVLEENEAGD
;
A
#
# COMPACT_ATOMS: atom_id res chain seq x y z
N MET A 1 -1.94 4.65 -11.21
CA MET A 1 -1.24 5.02 -9.95
C MET A 1 -0.45 3.84 -9.44
N LEU A 2 0.62 4.09 -8.68
CA LEU A 2 1.49 3.07 -8.08
C LEU A 2 1.36 3.08 -6.55
N SER A 3 1.46 1.91 -5.94
CA SER A 3 1.78 1.73 -4.52
C SER A 3 3.22 1.25 -4.42
N HIS A 4 4.04 1.89 -3.60
CA HIS A 4 5.50 1.68 -3.58
C HIS A 4 5.97 0.86 -2.38
N PRO A 5 7.02 0.03 -2.55
CA PRO A 5 7.80 -0.52 -1.47
C PRO A 5 8.64 0.59 -0.83
N LEU A 6 8.80 0.55 0.50
CA LEU A 6 9.65 1.43 1.28
C LEU A 6 10.95 0.69 1.63
N LYS A 7 12.09 1.37 1.48
CA LYS A 7 13.39 0.94 2.02
C LYS A 7 13.99 2.11 2.83
N GLN A 8 15.10 1.89 3.52
CA GLN A 8 15.73 2.97 4.29
C GLN A 8 16.13 4.12 3.34
N HIS A 9 15.60 5.33 3.60
CA HIS A 9 15.77 6.53 2.76
C HIS A 9 15.19 6.44 1.33
N VAL A 10 14.37 5.44 1.00
CA VAL A 10 13.72 5.30 -0.33
C VAL A 10 12.21 5.14 -0.14
N ILE A 11 11.42 6.01 -0.78
CA ILE A 11 9.95 6.07 -0.62
C ILE A 11 9.18 5.43 -1.79
N ASP A 12 9.92 5.10 -2.86
CA ASP A 12 9.44 4.98 -4.23
C ASP A 12 10.18 3.87 -5.00
N GLY A 13 10.54 2.76 -4.32
CA GLY A 13 11.24 1.64 -4.95
C GLY A 13 10.47 0.99 -6.10
N GLU A 14 11.18 0.23 -6.94
CA GLU A 14 10.72 -0.20 -8.28
C GLU A 14 9.57 -1.22 -8.26
N LYS A 15 9.66 -2.20 -7.35
CA LYS A 15 8.75 -3.35 -7.15
C LYS A 15 7.34 -2.93 -6.69
N THR A 16 6.57 -2.37 -7.61
CA THR A 16 5.36 -1.55 -7.36
C THR A 16 4.05 -2.27 -7.65
N ILE A 17 2.96 -1.87 -6.99
CA ILE A 17 1.60 -2.31 -7.32
C ILE A 17 0.92 -1.25 -8.18
N ILE A 18 0.73 -1.53 -9.48
CA ILE A 18 -0.03 -0.65 -10.38
C ILE A 18 -1.54 -0.97 -10.33
N ARG A 19 -2.39 0.06 -10.28
CA ARG A 19 -3.86 -0.07 -10.41
C ARG A 19 -4.39 0.71 -11.61
N ASN A 20 -5.31 0.07 -12.33
CA ASN A 20 -5.88 0.50 -13.62
C ASN A 20 -4.82 0.92 -14.67
N PRO A 21 -3.86 0.04 -15.02
CA PRO A 21 -2.85 0.33 -16.05
C PRO A 21 -3.45 0.38 -17.45
N THR A 22 -2.86 1.18 -18.35
CA THR A 22 -3.08 1.03 -19.79
C THR A 22 -2.38 -0.22 -20.33
N ASP A 23 -2.76 -0.70 -21.51
CA ASP A 23 -2.12 -1.87 -22.15
C ASP A 23 -0.61 -1.71 -22.40
N GLN A 24 -0.13 -0.46 -22.49
CA GLN A 24 1.29 -0.16 -22.60
C GLN A 24 1.96 -0.23 -21.22
N GLN A 25 1.41 0.46 -20.22
CA GLN A 25 1.88 0.37 -18.82
C GLN A 25 1.89 -1.07 -18.29
N LYS A 26 0.96 -1.92 -18.74
CA LYS A 26 0.87 -3.33 -18.35
C LYS A 26 1.92 -4.24 -19.03
N LYS A 27 2.62 -3.75 -20.06
CA LYS A 27 3.79 -4.42 -20.68
C LYS A 27 5.10 -3.92 -20.07
N ASP A 28 5.15 -2.63 -19.77
CA ASP A 28 6.34 -1.94 -19.27
C ASP A 28 6.51 -2.11 -17.73
N HIS A 29 5.43 -2.48 -17.03
CA HIS A 29 5.44 -2.79 -15.60
C HIS A 29 5.82 -4.27 -15.36
N GLU A 30 6.87 -4.47 -14.57
CA GLU A 30 7.41 -5.80 -14.25
C GLU A 30 6.47 -6.61 -13.33
N LYS A 31 6.58 -7.94 -13.39
CA LYS A 31 5.79 -8.86 -12.56
C LYS A 31 6.62 -9.37 -11.40
N ASP A 32 6.19 -9.03 -10.21
CA ASP A 32 6.85 -9.34 -8.95
C ASP A 32 6.01 -10.22 -8.03
N GLU A 33 6.69 -10.99 -7.16
CA GLU A 33 6.08 -11.73 -6.06
C GLU A 33 6.45 -11.08 -4.71
N PHE A 34 5.47 -10.97 -3.79
CA PHE A 34 5.69 -10.34 -2.49
C PHE A 34 6.56 -11.20 -1.56
N GLU A 35 7.58 -10.59 -0.96
CA GLU A 35 8.55 -11.26 -0.10
C GLU A 35 8.37 -10.92 1.39
N VAL A 36 8.96 -11.75 2.24
CA VAL A 36 8.97 -11.55 3.69
C VAL A 36 9.99 -10.47 4.07
N TYR A 37 9.63 -9.62 5.02
CA TYR A 37 10.30 -8.40 5.49
C TYR A 37 10.20 -7.19 4.56
N GLU A 38 9.45 -7.26 3.46
CA GLU A 38 9.12 -6.07 2.66
C GLU A 38 8.14 -5.14 3.40
N VAL A 39 8.18 -3.86 3.03
CA VAL A 39 7.32 -2.80 3.57
C VAL A 39 6.68 -2.06 2.40
N TYR A 40 5.37 -1.86 2.42
CA TYR A 40 4.63 -1.23 1.33
C TYR A 40 3.76 -0.06 1.82
N THR A 41 3.75 1.03 1.05
CA THR A 41 2.71 2.07 1.14
C THR A 41 1.65 1.81 0.07
N VAL A 42 0.53 1.25 0.50
CA VAL A 42 -0.64 0.97 -0.36
C VAL A 42 -1.44 2.25 -0.55
N ASP A 43 -1.71 2.63 -1.80
CA ASP A 43 -2.42 3.86 -2.17
C ASP A 43 -3.72 3.58 -2.96
N VAL A 44 -4.84 3.69 -2.24
CA VAL A 44 -6.19 3.41 -2.75
C VAL A 44 -6.92 4.71 -3.07
N LEU A 45 -6.53 5.38 -4.16
CA LEU A 45 -7.36 6.39 -4.82
C LEU A 45 -8.46 5.72 -5.68
N VAL A 46 -9.68 6.27 -5.63
CA VAL A 46 -10.85 5.92 -6.46
C VAL A 46 -11.56 7.22 -6.87
N SER A 47 -12.08 7.27 -8.09
CA SER A 47 -12.87 8.38 -8.65
C SER A 47 -14.34 7.95 -8.80
N SER A 48 -15.29 8.89 -8.69
CA SER A 48 -16.68 8.68 -9.13
C SER A 48 -16.85 8.75 -10.66
N GLY A 49 -15.92 9.43 -11.34
CA GLY A 49 -15.96 9.67 -12.78
C GLY A 49 -15.18 8.65 -13.60
N GLU A 50 -14.50 9.10 -14.67
CA GLU A 50 -13.75 8.22 -15.57
C GLU A 50 -12.45 7.66 -14.95
N GLY A 51 -11.99 8.19 -13.81
CA GLY A 51 -10.70 7.82 -13.22
C GLY A 51 -9.49 8.26 -14.06
N LYS A 52 -9.69 9.24 -14.95
CA LYS A 52 -8.67 9.76 -15.89
C LYS A 52 -8.25 11.17 -15.48
N ALA A 53 -7.73 11.26 -14.25
CA ALA A 53 -7.25 12.50 -13.66
C ALA A 53 -6.27 13.23 -14.58
N LYS A 54 -6.41 14.55 -14.71
CA LYS A 54 -5.61 15.41 -15.58
C LYS A 54 -4.79 16.40 -14.77
N ASP A 55 -3.63 16.74 -15.32
CA ASP A 55 -2.73 17.74 -14.75
C ASP A 55 -3.28 19.17 -14.94
N TYR A 56 -3.11 20.02 -13.93
CA TYR A 56 -3.59 21.41 -13.96
C TYR A 56 -2.46 22.35 -14.41
N GLY A 57 -2.53 22.77 -15.69
CA GLY A 57 -1.48 23.54 -16.37
C GLY A 57 -1.26 24.98 -15.88
N LEU A 58 -0.69 25.13 -14.67
CA LEU A 58 -0.30 26.39 -14.03
C LEU A 58 0.88 27.08 -14.76
N LYS A 59 0.55 27.90 -15.76
CA LYS A 59 1.52 28.71 -16.53
C LYS A 59 2.01 29.93 -15.74
N MET A 60 3.23 29.88 -15.21
CA MET A 60 3.96 31.01 -14.59
C MET A 60 5.41 31.07 -15.10
N LYS A 61 6.08 32.23 -14.97
CA LYS A 61 7.39 32.52 -15.60
C LYS A 61 8.52 32.84 -14.60
N THR A 62 9.77 32.74 -15.10
CA THR A 62 11.04 33.27 -14.57
C THR A 62 11.83 32.35 -13.61
N SER A 63 13.18 32.45 -13.59
CA SER A 63 14.15 31.75 -12.70
C SER A 63 15.25 32.74 -12.21
N ARG A 64 16.25 32.49 -11.31
CA ARG A 64 16.88 31.29 -10.69
C ARG A 64 17.09 31.45 -9.15
N ALA A 65 17.57 30.38 -8.47
CA ALA A 65 17.97 30.22 -7.05
C ALA A 65 16.86 29.82 -6.03
N PHE A 66 17.00 28.63 -5.41
CA PHE A 66 15.89 27.94 -4.71
C PHE A 66 16.19 27.36 -3.30
N PHE A 67 17.44 27.18 -2.87
CA PHE A 67 17.77 26.41 -1.65
C PHE A 67 17.43 27.06 -0.29
N THR A 68 16.76 28.22 -0.27
CA THR A 68 16.13 28.78 0.95
C THR A 68 14.66 29.12 0.69
N PHE A 69 13.76 28.47 1.42
CA PHE A 69 12.30 28.63 1.29
C PHE A 69 11.75 29.94 1.88
N GLU A 70 12.61 30.85 2.33
CA GLU A 70 12.26 32.13 2.97
C GLU A 70 11.64 33.14 1.98
N ASP A 71 11.87 32.97 0.68
CA ASP A 71 11.30 33.81 -0.39
C ASP A 71 10.58 32.93 -1.42
N GLU A 72 9.24 32.91 -1.36
CA GLU A 72 8.37 32.13 -2.26
C GLU A 72 8.66 32.41 -3.74
N LYS A 73 9.00 33.67 -4.09
CA LYS A 73 9.26 34.05 -5.47
C LYS A 73 10.52 33.36 -5.96
N LYS A 74 11.60 33.40 -5.17
CA LYS A 74 12.87 32.68 -5.44
C LYS A 74 12.67 31.15 -5.41
N ALA A 75 11.94 30.62 -4.43
CA ALA A 75 11.68 29.18 -4.33
C ALA A 75 11.02 28.64 -5.61
N ARG A 76 9.87 29.19 -6.01
CA ARG A 76 9.16 28.81 -7.26
C ARG A 76 10.05 28.91 -8.49
N ILE A 77 10.82 29.99 -8.56
CA ILE A 77 11.80 30.32 -9.61
C ILE A 77 12.79 29.17 -9.87
N GLY A 78 13.32 28.54 -8.82
CA GLY A 78 14.33 27.48 -8.95
C GLY A 78 13.79 26.06 -8.83
N VAL A 79 12.59 25.83 -8.28
CA VAL A 79 11.87 24.55 -8.44
C VAL A 79 11.76 24.19 -9.93
N VAL A 80 11.41 25.17 -10.77
CA VAL A 80 11.29 24.98 -12.23
C VAL A 80 12.62 24.58 -12.88
N GLU A 81 13.75 25.08 -12.38
CA GLU A 81 15.09 24.75 -12.88
C GLU A 81 15.53 23.35 -12.40
N CYS A 82 15.33 23.03 -11.11
CA CYS A 82 15.63 21.73 -10.55
C CYS A 82 14.78 20.60 -11.15
N ALA A 83 13.48 20.82 -11.36
CA ALA A 83 12.60 19.83 -11.99
C ALA A 83 12.91 19.63 -13.48
N LYS A 84 13.26 20.71 -14.21
CA LYS A 84 13.68 20.62 -15.62
C LYS A 84 14.99 19.85 -15.81
N HIS A 85 15.86 19.85 -14.80
CA HIS A 85 17.13 19.14 -14.79
C HIS A 85 17.10 17.87 -13.92
N GLU A 86 15.91 17.32 -13.66
CA GLU A 86 15.68 16.02 -13.01
C GLU A 86 16.25 15.90 -11.57
N LEU A 87 16.63 17.02 -10.96
CA LEU A 87 17.09 17.12 -9.57
C LEU A 87 15.94 17.04 -8.55
N LEU A 88 14.70 17.21 -9.02
CA LEU A 88 13.47 17.05 -8.24
C LEU A 88 12.39 16.38 -9.10
N GLN A 89 11.87 15.25 -8.64
CA GLN A 89 10.67 14.63 -9.21
C GLN A 89 9.42 15.34 -8.64
N PRO A 90 8.59 15.99 -9.48
CA PRO A 90 7.39 16.68 -9.01
C PRO A 90 6.24 15.70 -8.75
N PHE A 91 5.48 15.93 -7.69
CA PHE A 91 4.22 15.25 -7.41
C PHE A 91 3.07 16.13 -7.92
N ASN A 92 2.72 15.99 -9.20
CA ASN A 92 1.76 16.88 -9.87
C ASN A 92 0.36 16.76 -9.25
N VAL A 93 -0.34 17.90 -9.12
CA VAL A 93 -1.71 17.96 -8.60
C VAL A 93 -2.68 17.62 -9.72
N LEU A 94 -3.35 16.47 -9.60
CA LEU A 94 -4.28 15.96 -10.62
C LEU A 94 -5.74 16.19 -10.21
N HIS A 95 -6.58 16.49 -11.20
CA HIS A 95 -8.00 16.79 -11.03
C HIS A 95 -8.88 15.91 -11.93
N GLU A 96 -10.09 15.58 -11.45
CA GLU A 96 -11.17 15.02 -12.28
C GLU A 96 -12.05 16.19 -12.81
N LYS A 97 -13.23 15.88 -13.35
CA LYS A 97 -14.22 16.89 -13.78
C LYS A 97 -14.81 17.61 -12.55
N GLU A 98 -15.30 18.83 -12.76
CA GLU A 98 -15.75 19.77 -11.71
C GLU A 98 -16.95 19.28 -10.87
N SER A 99 -17.61 18.20 -11.29
CA SER A 99 -18.74 17.55 -10.61
C SER A 99 -18.40 16.21 -9.94
N GLU A 100 -17.12 15.79 -9.95
CA GLU A 100 -16.68 14.44 -9.55
C GLU A 100 -15.87 14.45 -8.25
N PHE A 101 -15.86 13.30 -7.56
CA PHE A 101 -15.21 13.14 -6.27
C PHE A 101 -14.08 12.10 -6.33
N PHE A 102 -13.00 12.38 -5.60
CA PHE A 102 -11.97 11.38 -5.27
C PHE A 102 -12.12 10.91 -3.81
N ALA A 103 -11.96 9.61 -3.59
CA ALA A 103 -11.72 9.03 -2.27
C ALA A 103 -10.31 8.43 -2.24
N GLN A 104 -9.49 8.78 -1.25
CA GLN A 104 -8.14 8.24 -1.08
C GLN A 104 -7.96 7.58 0.29
N PHE A 105 -7.47 6.34 0.29
CA PHE A 105 -6.99 5.65 1.49
C PHE A 105 -5.55 5.21 1.30
N LYS A 106 -4.64 5.83 2.05
CA LYS A 106 -3.22 5.47 2.10
C LYS A 106 -2.90 4.80 3.43
N PHE A 107 -2.19 3.67 3.39
CA PHE A 107 -1.70 2.98 4.59
C PHE A 107 -0.41 2.21 4.33
N THR A 108 0.34 1.96 5.39
CA THR A 108 1.62 1.24 5.34
C THR A 108 1.47 -0.14 5.98
N VAL A 109 1.99 -1.17 5.30
CA VAL A 109 1.94 -2.57 5.71
C VAL A 109 3.34 -3.20 5.70
N LEU A 110 3.65 -3.98 6.72
CA LEU A 110 4.88 -4.76 6.85
C LEU A 110 4.56 -6.23 6.57
N LEU A 111 5.30 -6.88 5.68
CA LEU A 111 5.11 -8.29 5.35
C LEU A 111 5.95 -9.16 6.31
N MET A 112 5.41 -9.46 7.49
CA MET A 112 6.13 -10.26 8.49
C MET A 112 5.98 -11.77 8.20
N PRO A 113 6.84 -12.65 8.77
CA PRO A 113 6.66 -14.11 8.66
C PRO A 113 5.30 -14.62 9.19
N ASN A 114 4.64 -13.84 10.05
CA ASN A 114 3.29 -14.12 10.58
C ASN A 114 2.16 -13.57 9.68
N GLY A 115 2.49 -13.04 8.49
CA GLY A 115 1.57 -12.37 7.57
C GLY A 115 1.62 -10.83 7.60
N PRO A 116 0.80 -10.17 6.76
CA PRO A 116 0.82 -8.71 6.62
C PRO A 116 0.33 -7.97 7.87
N MET A 117 1.13 -7.02 8.36
CA MET A 117 0.85 -6.20 9.53
C MET A 117 0.71 -4.72 9.14
N ARG A 118 -0.53 -4.21 9.13
CA ARG A 118 -0.82 -2.79 8.87
C ARG A 118 -0.43 -1.93 10.08
N ILE A 119 0.44 -0.94 9.89
CA ILE A 119 0.94 -0.06 10.97
C ILE A 119 0.30 1.34 10.99
N THR A 120 -0.25 1.81 9.87
CA THR A 120 -0.97 3.10 9.79
C THR A 120 -2.39 2.88 9.28
N SER A 121 -3.34 3.73 9.69
CA SER A 121 -4.73 3.65 9.23
C SER A 121 -5.44 4.99 9.37
N SER A 122 -6.11 5.42 8.31
CA SER A 122 -7.04 6.56 8.38
C SER A 122 -8.27 6.22 9.25
N PRO A 123 -8.75 7.14 10.12
CA PRO A 123 -9.88 6.91 11.02
C PRO A 123 -11.23 7.02 10.28
N LEU A 124 -11.48 6.13 9.32
CA LEU A 124 -12.77 6.01 8.65
C LEU A 124 -13.84 5.46 9.62
N LYS A 125 -15.03 6.09 9.63
CA LYS A 125 -16.23 5.59 10.31
C LYS A 125 -17.25 5.15 9.26
N PRO A 126 -17.39 3.84 8.95
CA PRO A 126 -18.27 3.37 7.88
C PRO A 126 -19.72 3.83 8.04
N ASP A 127 -20.22 3.89 9.28
CA ASP A 127 -21.62 4.18 9.62
C ASP A 127 -22.10 5.59 9.21
N LEU A 128 -21.17 6.49 8.89
CA LEU A 128 -21.48 7.83 8.37
C LEU A 128 -21.77 7.85 6.87
N TYR A 129 -21.43 6.78 6.14
CA TYR A 129 -21.53 6.70 4.69
C TYR A 129 -22.63 5.72 4.30
N LYS A 130 -23.68 6.25 3.67
CA LYS A 130 -24.76 5.45 3.07
C LYS A 130 -24.58 5.45 1.56
N SER A 131 -24.57 4.26 0.98
CA SER A 131 -24.49 4.03 -0.47
C SER A 131 -25.69 3.20 -0.89
N GLU A 132 -26.30 3.55 -2.02
CA GLU A 132 -27.34 2.74 -2.67
C GLU A 132 -26.73 1.52 -3.39
N MET A 133 -25.42 1.59 -3.68
CA MET A 133 -24.65 0.51 -4.31
C MET A 133 -23.78 -0.22 -3.29
N GLU A 134 -23.74 -1.55 -3.40
CA GLU A 134 -22.77 -2.42 -2.73
C GLU A 134 -22.04 -3.29 -3.78
N VAL A 135 -20.90 -3.87 -3.39
CA VAL A 135 -20.25 -4.93 -4.19
C VAL A 135 -21.22 -6.11 -4.28
N GLN A 136 -21.61 -6.54 -5.49
CA GLN A 136 -22.56 -7.65 -5.67
C GLN A 136 -21.93 -9.01 -5.94
N ASP A 137 -20.68 -9.05 -6.39
CA ASP A 137 -19.97 -10.30 -6.68
C ASP A 137 -19.79 -11.17 -5.42
N ALA A 138 -20.04 -12.47 -5.54
CA ALA A 138 -20.08 -13.40 -4.42
C ALA A 138 -18.69 -13.73 -3.86
N GLU A 139 -17.68 -13.86 -4.71
CA GLU A 139 -16.31 -14.16 -4.29
C GLU A 139 -15.68 -12.96 -3.57
N LEU A 140 -15.91 -11.76 -4.10
CA LEU A 140 -15.51 -10.49 -3.48
C LEU A 140 -16.28 -10.20 -2.17
N LYS A 141 -17.59 -10.50 -2.09
CA LYS A 141 -18.35 -10.44 -0.82
C LYS A 141 -17.69 -11.33 0.24
N ALA A 142 -17.46 -12.61 -0.07
CA ALA A 142 -16.85 -13.56 0.86
C ALA A 142 -15.43 -13.15 1.29
N LEU A 143 -14.60 -12.65 0.35
CA LEU A 143 -13.26 -12.16 0.64
C LEU A 143 -13.27 -10.96 1.59
N LEU A 144 -14.19 -10.00 1.39
CA LEU A 144 -14.33 -8.82 2.24
C LEU A 144 -14.81 -9.18 3.66
N GLU A 145 -15.70 -10.16 3.80
CA GLU A 145 -16.16 -10.66 5.10
C GLU A 145 -15.08 -11.44 5.86
N PHE A 146 -14.35 -12.31 5.17
CA PHE A 146 -13.18 -13.00 5.71
C PHE A 146 -12.14 -12.01 6.26
N CYS A 147 -11.85 -10.93 5.51
CA CYS A 147 -10.95 -9.87 5.97
C CYS A 147 -11.43 -9.19 7.27
N LYS A 148 -12.74 -8.95 7.44
CA LYS A 148 -13.30 -8.39 8.69
C LYS A 148 -13.04 -9.33 9.86
N SER A 149 -13.29 -10.64 9.69
CA SER A 149 -13.16 -11.66 10.75
C SER A 149 -11.74 -11.81 11.32
N LYS A 150 -10.70 -11.48 10.54
CA LYS A 150 -9.30 -11.57 10.94
C LYS A 150 -8.74 -10.28 11.57
N SER A 151 -9.54 -9.22 11.68
CA SER A 151 -9.14 -7.99 12.35
C SER A 151 -8.86 -8.24 13.85
N PRO A 152 -7.63 -8.05 14.35
CA PRO A 152 -7.24 -8.57 15.66
C PRO A 152 -7.68 -7.66 16.81
N GLU A 153 -8.85 -7.95 17.41
CA GLU A 153 -9.01 -7.73 18.85
C GLU A 153 -7.88 -8.48 19.58
N LYS A 154 -7.11 -7.78 20.42
CA LYS A 154 -5.89 -8.30 21.06
C LYS A 154 -6.19 -9.41 22.10
N LYS A 155 -6.42 -10.65 21.67
CA LYS A 155 -6.63 -11.81 22.56
C LYS A 155 -5.64 -12.96 22.32
N LYS A 156 -4.94 -13.29 23.41
CA LYS A 156 -3.89 -14.32 23.58
C LYS A 156 -4.18 -15.64 22.83
N LYS A 157 -3.28 -16.06 21.92
CA LYS A 157 -3.20 -17.49 21.52
C LYS A 157 -1.79 -18.02 21.19
N LYS A 158 -0.73 -17.51 21.85
CA LYS A 158 0.62 -18.12 21.83
C LYS A 158 0.70 -19.39 22.72
N LYS A 159 -0.19 -20.37 22.47
CA LYS A 159 -0.21 -21.69 23.12
C LYS A 159 -1.01 -22.72 22.29
N ALA A 160 -0.56 -22.98 21.06
CA ALA A 160 -1.18 -23.97 20.15
C ALA A 160 -0.18 -24.75 19.28
N SER A 161 1.13 -24.51 19.43
CA SER A 161 2.21 -25.04 18.58
C SER A 161 3.09 -26.06 19.31
N LYS A 162 2.47 -27.05 19.96
CA LYS A 162 3.16 -28.15 20.70
C LYS A 162 2.37 -29.47 20.70
N THR A 163 1.54 -29.69 19.69
CA THR A 163 0.61 -30.85 19.67
C THR A 163 0.38 -31.39 18.24
N ALA A 164 1.44 -31.37 17.42
CA ALA A 164 1.38 -31.77 16.01
C ALA A 164 2.53 -32.68 15.54
N GLU A 165 3.63 -32.79 16.30
CA GLU A 165 4.86 -33.49 15.86
C GLU A 165 4.98 -34.94 16.35
N ASN A 166 4.08 -35.39 17.24
CA ASN A 166 4.22 -36.65 17.99
C ASN A 166 3.31 -37.79 17.48
N ALA A 167 2.96 -37.78 16.18
CA ALA A 167 1.94 -38.67 15.60
C ALA A 167 2.44 -39.59 14.47
N THR A 168 3.71 -39.54 14.08
CA THR A 168 4.26 -40.29 12.94
C THR A 168 5.68 -40.80 13.17
N SER A 169 5.83 -41.71 14.13
CA SER A 169 6.78 -42.82 14.04
C SER A 169 6.45 -43.87 15.09
N GLY A 170 6.43 -45.13 14.68
CA GLY A 170 6.42 -46.27 15.59
C GLY A 170 7.13 -47.42 14.90
N GLU A 171 8.08 -48.04 15.59
CA GLU A 171 8.16 -49.49 15.78
C GLU A 171 9.26 -49.85 16.80
N VAL A 172 8.83 -50.48 17.90
CA VAL A 172 9.44 -51.59 18.69
C VAL A 172 10.91 -51.53 19.20
N LEU A 173 11.13 -52.24 20.32
CA LEU A 173 12.39 -52.60 21.01
C LEU A 173 12.96 -51.51 21.94
N GLU A 174 13.38 -51.80 23.18
CA GLU A 174 13.35 -53.07 23.95
C GLU A 174 13.24 -52.78 25.47
N GLU A 175 12.96 -53.80 26.30
CA GLU A 175 12.92 -53.67 27.77
C GLU A 175 14.33 -53.53 28.39
N ASN A 176 14.44 -52.92 29.57
CA ASN A 176 15.33 -53.35 30.67
C ASN A 176 15.00 -52.58 31.99
N GLU A 177 15.34 -53.16 33.13
CA GLU A 177 14.92 -52.74 34.49
C GLU A 177 15.97 -51.91 35.28
N ALA A 178 15.60 -51.54 36.52
CA ALA A 178 16.35 -50.78 37.55
C ALA A 178 16.62 -49.30 37.20
N GLY A 179 16.62 -48.32 38.11
CA GLY A 179 16.66 -48.29 39.60
C GLY A 179 17.53 -47.07 39.96
N ASP A 180 17.33 -46.28 41.02
CA ASP A 180 16.56 -46.38 42.28
C ASP A 180 15.80 -45.05 42.51
#